data_AF-A0A1H8IVH6-F1
#
_entry.id   AF-A0A1H8IVH6-F1
#
_cell.length_a   1.000
_cell.length_b   1.000
_cell.length_c   1.000
_cell.angle_alpha   90.00
_cell.angle_beta   90.00
_cell.angle_gamma   90.00
#
_symmetry.space_group_name_H-M   'P 1'
#
loop_
_entity.id
_entity.type
_entity.pdbx_description
1 polymer ?
#
loop_
_entity_poly.entity_id
_entity_poly.type
_entity_poly.pdbx_seq_one_letter_code
_entity_poly.pdbx_strand_id
1 'polypeptide(L)'
;MSKKIVIVGGVAGGASVAARLRRLDEHADIIMFEKGPHVSFSNCALPYHLSGIVENSDKLILMSPDMFRKRYNIEARVGQEVTKINRNQKTVTVSELTSGKSYQESYDQLVLSPGAAPVRPNLPGVELPHVFTVRNVVDIDRIHKYIYTNELKDITVVGGGFIGVEVAENLQLAGYHVTLVEFSEQIMKSFDHDMAQILHKEMHDQGVKLVLGDGLAKINDSSIMTQSGKEISTQAVILAMGVSPETSLASEAGLALGQTGAIKVDHNYLTNDSNIYAVGDAIEVYHKLLHKPVRLSLAGPAQKQARAAADHIYGIPSRHQGVIGSSSLHLFDLNAASTGLNVRQVEAAGISYDYSYLIPPDKVGLMPNSAPMHFKLIFEKPTGRILGAQAIGKGNVDKRIDVIATMISMNGTLEDLKDLELSYSPMLGTAKDVVNHAALVSLNLLHGYYQEVKVSEVRSLVEKNAFIIDAREEGEFRSGHLINAINIPLSEFRTRLDEIPKTEPIYVHCRSGQRSYNMVMALLHLGYQDVYNIAGSYLGINLYEYFTDQHTGREPIVTKYNFK
;
A
#
# COMPACT_ATOMS: atom_id res chain seq x y z
N MET A 1 -27.19 -32.45 -14.44
CA MET A 1 -27.23 -31.69 -15.71
C MET A 1 -25.99 -30.82 -15.75
N SER A 2 -25.33 -30.73 -16.90
CA SER A 2 -24.20 -29.81 -17.10
C SER A 2 -24.68 -28.38 -16.88
N LYS A 3 -23.93 -27.59 -16.10
CA LYS A 3 -24.20 -26.16 -15.86
C LYS A 3 -23.52 -25.32 -16.94
N LYS A 4 -24.24 -24.36 -17.51
CA LYS A 4 -23.65 -23.31 -18.34
C LYS A 4 -23.29 -22.10 -17.51
N ILE A 5 -22.02 -21.75 -17.46
CA ILE A 5 -21.49 -20.70 -16.60
C ILE A 5 -20.81 -19.64 -17.46
N VAL A 6 -21.33 -18.42 -17.39
CA VAL A 6 -20.80 -17.26 -18.11
C VAL A 6 -20.04 -16.37 -17.13
N ILE A 7 -18.86 -15.92 -17.54
CA ILE A 7 -17.97 -15.07 -16.73
C ILE A 7 -17.67 -13.79 -17.53
N VAL A 8 -17.82 -12.63 -16.89
CA VAL A 8 -17.56 -11.31 -17.49
C VAL A 8 -16.29 -10.71 -16.90
N GLY A 9 -15.25 -10.59 -17.72
CA GLY A 9 -13.90 -10.15 -17.35
C GLY A 9 -12.95 -11.35 -17.18
N GLY A 10 -11.84 -11.34 -17.91
CA GLY A 10 -10.95 -12.50 -18.08
C GLY A 10 -9.60 -12.41 -17.37
N VAL A 11 -9.47 -11.55 -16.35
CA VAL A 11 -8.21 -11.31 -15.61
C VAL A 11 -8.28 -11.94 -14.20
N ALA A 12 -7.89 -11.24 -13.14
CA ALA A 12 -7.62 -11.83 -11.83
C ALA A 12 -8.81 -12.58 -11.21
N GLY A 13 -10.01 -11.99 -11.19
CA GLY A 13 -11.19 -12.63 -10.63
C GLY A 13 -11.75 -13.70 -11.56
N GLY A 14 -12.18 -13.32 -12.76
CA GLY A 14 -12.87 -14.20 -13.69
C GLY A 14 -12.06 -15.42 -14.15
N ALA A 15 -10.78 -15.25 -14.49
CA ALA A 15 -9.94 -16.40 -14.87
C ALA A 15 -9.79 -17.41 -13.73
N SER A 16 -9.72 -16.93 -12.49
CA SER A 16 -9.60 -17.77 -11.30
C SER A 16 -10.89 -18.48 -10.94
N VAL A 17 -12.04 -17.82 -11.14
CA VAL A 17 -13.35 -18.47 -11.08
C VAL A 17 -13.40 -19.58 -12.12
N ALA A 18 -13.10 -19.28 -13.38
CA ALA A 18 -13.16 -20.23 -14.49
C ALA A 18 -12.29 -21.48 -14.21
N ALA A 19 -11.04 -21.26 -13.81
CA ALA A 19 -10.11 -22.35 -13.51
C ALA A 19 -10.56 -23.19 -12.30
N ARG A 20 -11.18 -22.58 -11.27
CA ARG A 20 -11.73 -23.32 -10.13
C ARG A 20 -12.95 -24.14 -10.53
N LEU A 21 -13.88 -23.55 -11.29
CA LEU A 21 -15.09 -24.22 -11.76
C LEU A 21 -14.76 -25.47 -12.57
N ARG A 22 -13.78 -25.41 -13.49
CA ARG A 22 -13.36 -26.60 -14.25
C ARG A 22 -12.87 -27.73 -13.33
N ARG A 23 -12.11 -27.41 -12.29
CA ARG A 23 -11.65 -28.43 -11.32
C ARG A 23 -12.78 -29.03 -10.46
N LEU A 24 -13.93 -28.37 -10.40
CA LEU A 24 -15.11 -28.85 -9.66
C LEU A 24 -16.05 -29.67 -10.54
N ASP A 25 -16.15 -29.34 -11.83
CA ASP A 25 -17.02 -30.01 -12.77
C ASP A 25 -16.42 -30.02 -14.19
N GLU A 26 -16.05 -31.20 -14.66
CA GLU A 26 -15.49 -31.41 -16.00
C GLU A 26 -16.58 -31.32 -17.10
N HIS A 27 -17.85 -31.44 -16.73
CA HIS A 27 -18.97 -31.35 -17.65
C HIS A 27 -19.55 -29.95 -17.78
N ALA A 28 -19.20 -29.01 -16.90
CA ALA A 28 -19.66 -27.63 -16.99
C ALA A 28 -19.22 -26.98 -18.32
N ASP A 29 -20.14 -26.25 -18.95
CA ASP A 29 -19.86 -25.39 -20.10
C ASP A 29 -19.45 -24.00 -19.56
N ILE A 30 -18.18 -23.62 -19.74
CA ILE A 30 -17.59 -22.41 -19.13
C ILE A 30 -17.16 -21.46 -20.24
N ILE A 31 -17.85 -20.33 -20.33
CA ILE A 31 -17.57 -19.27 -21.30
C ILE A 31 -17.12 -18.01 -20.55
N MET A 32 -15.99 -17.46 -20.94
CA MET A 32 -15.40 -16.27 -20.34
C MET A 32 -15.25 -15.17 -21.40
N PHE A 33 -15.89 -14.03 -21.16
CA PHE A 33 -15.82 -12.86 -22.04
C PHE A 33 -14.78 -11.86 -21.54
N GLU A 34 -13.98 -11.35 -22.47
CA GLU A 34 -13.01 -10.28 -22.22
C GLU A 34 -13.13 -9.24 -23.33
N LYS A 35 -13.35 -7.98 -22.92
CA LYS A 35 -13.46 -6.85 -23.84
C LYS A 35 -12.14 -6.58 -24.54
N GLY A 36 -11.04 -6.65 -23.80
CA GLY A 36 -9.71 -6.46 -24.31
C GLY A 36 -9.20 -7.63 -25.17
N PRO A 37 -8.02 -7.47 -25.78
CA PRO A 37 -7.40 -8.53 -26.59
C PRO A 37 -6.76 -9.65 -25.75
N HIS A 38 -6.56 -9.44 -24.44
CA HIS A 38 -5.77 -10.34 -23.59
C HIS A 38 -6.55 -10.79 -22.36
N VAL A 39 -6.45 -12.09 -22.06
CA VAL A 39 -6.93 -12.70 -20.80
C VAL A 39 -5.75 -13.03 -19.90
N SER A 40 -5.96 -13.00 -18.58
CA SER A 40 -4.96 -13.39 -17.57
C SER A 40 -3.56 -12.81 -17.82
N PHE A 41 -3.48 -11.49 -17.88
CA PHE A 41 -2.21 -10.78 -17.87
C PHE A 41 -1.88 -10.28 -16.46
N SER A 42 -0.60 -10.02 -16.21
CA SER A 42 -0.13 -9.52 -14.92
C SER A 42 -0.28 -8.00 -14.80
N ASN A 43 -1.41 -7.56 -14.25
CA ASN A 43 -1.66 -6.13 -13.95
C ASN A 43 -0.55 -5.51 -13.09
N CYS A 44 -0.08 -6.25 -12.08
CA CYS A 44 0.94 -5.78 -11.15
C CYS A 44 2.32 -5.67 -11.80
N ALA A 45 2.54 -6.35 -12.94
CA ALA A 45 3.81 -6.27 -13.64
C ALA A 45 3.85 -5.19 -14.73
N LEU A 46 2.74 -4.49 -15.00
CA LEU A 46 2.68 -3.49 -16.08
C LEU A 46 3.78 -2.43 -15.94
N PRO A 47 3.96 -1.73 -14.79
CA PRO A 47 4.91 -0.62 -14.70
C PRO A 47 6.36 -1.02 -15.04
N TYR A 48 6.75 -2.27 -14.74
CA TYR A 48 8.08 -2.82 -15.02
C TYR A 48 8.41 -2.94 -16.51
N HIS A 49 7.43 -2.81 -17.39
CA HIS A 49 7.68 -2.67 -18.82
C HIS A 49 8.36 -1.33 -19.15
N LEU A 50 8.04 -0.26 -18.42
CA LEU A 50 8.57 1.09 -18.68
C LEU A 50 10.07 1.20 -18.38
N SER A 51 10.57 0.45 -17.41
CA SER A 51 12.01 0.38 -17.06
C SER A 51 12.79 -0.63 -17.90
N GLY A 52 12.11 -1.45 -18.70
CA GLY A 52 12.73 -2.55 -19.42
C GLY A 52 13.01 -3.81 -18.58
N ILE A 53 12.69 -3.82 -17.28
CA ILE A 53 12.75 -5.03 -16.44
C ILE A 53 11.88 -6.14 -17.07
N VAL A 54 10.70 -5.78 -17.56
CA VAL A 54 9.90 -6.61 -18.47
C VAL A 54 10.09 -6.08 -19.89
N GLU A 55 11.08 -6.59 -20.60
CA GLU A 55 11.49 -6.09 -21.93
C GLU A 55 10.36 -6.09 -22.98
N ASN A 56 9.51 -7.13 -22.98
CA ASN A 56 8.43 -7.30 -23.96
C ASN A 56 7.08 -7.39 -23.24
N SER A 57 6.14 -6.55 -23.67
CA SER A 57 4.77 -6.51 -23.16
C SER A 57 4.02 -7.85 -23.33
N ASP A 58 4.38 -8.69 -24.30
CA ASP A 58 3.83 -10.04 -24.46
C ASP A 58 4.13 -10.96 -23.26
N LYS A 59 5.27 -10.75 -22.57
CA LYS A 59 5.62 -11.53 -21.35
C LYS A 59 4.66 -11.24 -20.19
N LEU A 60 3.88 -10.16 -20.25
CA LEU A 60 2.85 -9.84 -19.28
C LEU A 60 1.62 -10.74 -19.43
N ILE A 61 1.42 -11.36 -20.60
CA ILE A 61 0.30 -12.24 -20.92
C ILE A 61 0.62 -13.67 -20.46
N LEU A 62 -0.11 -14.17 -19.47
CA LEU A 62 0.18 -15.48 -18.85
C LEU A 62 -0.63 -16.62 -19.47
N MET A 63 -1.80 -16.30 -20.04
CA MET A 63 -2.67 -17.26 -20.73
C MET A 63 -3.23 -16.68 -22.03
N SER A 64 -3.69 -17.56 -22.91
CA SER A 64 -4.38 -17.23 -24.14
C SER A 64 -5.67 -18.05 -24.24
N PRO A 65 -6.64 -17.65 -25.09
CA PRO A 65 -7.83 -18.44 -25.35
C PRO A 65 -7.53 -19.91 -25.70
N ASP A 66 -6.55 -20.15 -26.57
CA ASP A 66 -6.14 -21.50 -26.95
C ASP A 66 -5.59 -22.30 -25.77
N MET A 67 -4.79 -21.67 -24.89
CA MET A 67 -4.28 -22.33 -23.70
C MET A 67 -5.40 -22.68 -22.71
N PHE A 68 -6.37 -21.78 -22.51
CA PHE A 68 -7.56 -22.06 -21.71
C PHE A 68 -8.36 -23.24 -22.27
N ARG A 69 -8.57 -23.26 -23.59
CA ARG A 69 -9.33 -24.31 -24.26
C ARG A 69 -8.65 -25.67 -24.18
N LYS A 70 -7.33 -25.73 -24.42
CA LYS A 70 -6.56 -26.98 -24.46
C LYS A 70 -6.28 -27.55 -23.06
N ARG A 71 -5.98 -26.70 -22.07
CA ARG A 71 -5.60 -27.16 -20.73
C ARG A 71 -6.78 -27.36 -19.79
N TYR A 72 -7.84 -26.56 -19.97
CA TYR A 72 -8.95 -26.49 -19.01
C TYR A 72 -10.32 -26.58 -19.67
N ASN A 73 -10.42 -26.84 -20.98
CA ASN A 73 -11.72 -26.89 -21.66
C ASN A 73 -12.60 -25.64 -21.38
N ILE A 74 -11.97 -24.47 -21.25
CA ILE A 74 -12.66 -23.18 -21.03
C ILE A 74 -12.65 -22.41 -22.34
N GLU A 75 -13.80 -21.89 -22.74
CA GLU A 75 -13.92 -21.03 -23.92
C GLU A 75 -13.74 -19.57 -23.52
N ALA A 76 -12.57 -19.00 -23.79
CA ALA A 76 -12.33 -17.58 -23.59
C ALA A 76 -12.52 -16.80 -24.90
N ARG A 77 -13.38 -15.78 -24.90
CA ARG A 77 -13.68 -14.94 -26.05
C ARG A 77 -13.18 -13.52 -25.79
N VAL A 78 -12.06 -13.16 -26.44
CA VAL A 78 -11.43 -11.84 -26.39
C VAL A 78 -12.02 -10.90 -27.45
N GLY A 79 -11.89 -9.58 -27.27
CA GLY A 79 -12.48 -8.61 -28.18
C GLY A 79 -14.02 -8.62 -28.19
N GLN A 80 -14.63 -9.16 -27.12
CA GLN A 80 -16.07 -9.28 -26.98
C GLN A 80 -16.54 -8.66 -25.67
N GLU A 81 -17.42 -7.67 -25.78
CA GLU A 81 -17.94 -6.92 -24.65
C GLU A 81 -19.35 -7.40 -24.30
N VAL A 82 -19.56 -7.78 -23.04
CA VAL A 82 -20.92 -7.93 -22.51
C VAL A 82 -21.48 -6.54 -22.28
N THR A 83 -22.57 -6.20 -22.97
CA THR A 83 -23.18 -4.87 -22.94
C THR A 83 -24.48 -4.82 -22.15
N LYS A 84 -25.11 -5.97 -21.90
CA LYS A 84 -26.38 -6.05 -21.14
C LYS A 84 -26.56 -7.39 -20.46
N ILE A 85 -27.18 -7.39 -19.27
CA ILE A 85 -27.65 -8.60 -18.58
C ILE A 85 -29.18 -8.65 -18.62
N ASN A 86 -29.75 -9.68 -19.22
CA ASN A 86 -31.19 -9.91 -19.28
C ASN A 86 -31.59 -10.97 -18.22
N ARG A 87 -31.76 -10.53 -16.97
CA ARG A 87 -31.97 -11.42 -15.80
C ARG A 87 -33.16 -12.38 -15.95
N ASN A 88 -34.31 -11.87 -16.41
CA ASN A 88 -35.52 -12.68 -16.57
C ASN A 88 -35.36 -13.81 -17.60
N GLN A 89 -34.54 -13.57 -18.64
CA GLN A 89 -34.28 -14.54 -19.72
C GLN A 89 -33.05 -15.40 -19.43
N LYS A 90 -32.28 -15.07 -18.38
CA LYS A 90 -30.96 -15.64 -18.08
C LYS A 90 -30.02 -15.63 -19.30
N THR A 91 -29.93 -14.48 -19.96
CA THR A 91 -28.99 -14.24 -21.06
C THR A 91 -28.16 -12.98 -20.84
N VAL A 92 -27.01 -12.90 -21.50
CA VAL A 92 -26.23 -11.66 -21.67
C VAL A 92 -26.22 -11.27 -23.15
N THR A 93 -26.23 -9.98 -23.42
CA THR A 93 -25.98 -9.44 -24.77
C THR A 93 -24.49 -9.19 -24.92
N VAL A 94 -23.89 -9.76 -25.97
CA VAL A 94 -22.47 -9.67 -26.27
C VAL A 94 -22.27 -8.95 -27.59
N SER A 95 -21.36 -7.99 -27.63
CA SER A 95 -20.94 -7.28 -28.83
C SER A 95 -19.52 -7.67 -29.21
N GLU A 96 -19.32 -8.15 -30.43
CA GLU A 96 -17.99 -8.39 -31.00
C GLU A 96 -17.42 -7.08 -31.53
N LEU A 97 -16.30 -6.61 -30.96
CA LEU A 97 -15.78 -5.27 -31.22
C LEU A 97 -15.21 -5.12 -32.64
N THR A 98 -14.71 -6.20 -33.24
CA THR A 98 -14.15 -6.18 -34.59
C THR A 98 -15.22 -6.15 -35.68
N SER A 99 -16.32 -6.88 -35.51
CA SER A 99 -17.37 -7.01 -36.51
C SER A 99 -18.60 -6.11 -36.25
N GLY A 100 -18.74 -5.61 -35.02
CA GLY A 100 -19.92 -4.87 -34.55
C GLY A 100 -21.17 -5.75 -34.35
N LYS A 101 -21.07 -7.06 -34.59
CA LYS A 101 -22.21 -7.98 -34.43
C LYS A 101 -22.54 -8.16 -32.95
N SER A 102 -23.83 -8.15 -32.65
CA SER A 102 -24.35 -8.45 -31.32
C SER A 102 -25.16 -9.75 -31.32
N TYR A 103 -25.03 -10.53 -30.26
CA TYR A 103 -25.78 -11.76 -30.04
C TYR A 103 -26.11 -11.97 -28.57
N GLN A 104 -26.94 -12.98 -28.26
CA GLN A 104 -27.24 -13.35 -26.88
C GLN A 104 -26.57 -14.67 -26.50
N GLU A 105 -26.05 -14.73 -25.28
CA GLU A 105 -25.49 -15.94 -24.69
C GLU A 105 -26.26 -16.30 -23.42
N SER A 106 -26.74 -17.55 -23.31
CA SER A 106 -27.48 -18.04 -22.14
C SER A 106 -26.57 -18.45 -20.99
N TYR A 107 -27.08 -18.41 -19.76
CA TYR A 107 -26.36 -18.90 -18.59
C TYR A 107 -27.30 -19.56 -17.58
N ASP A 108 -26.80 -20.58 -16.87
CA ASP A 108 -27.39 -21.03 -15.61
C ASP A 108 -26.86 -20.22 -14.42
N GLN A 109 -25.59 -19.83 -14.49
CA GLN A 109 -24.89 -19.00 -13.51
C GLN A 109 -24.05 -17.94 -14.23
N LEU A 110 -24.05 -16.71 -13.72
CA LEU A 110 -23.27 -15.59 -14.24
C LEU A 110 -22.31 -15.09 -13.16
N VAL A 111 -21.07 -14.80 -13.54
CA VAL A 111 -20.07 -14.20 -12.62
C VAL A 111 -19.53 -12.91 -13.21
N LEU A 112 -19.72 -11.81 -12.48
CA LEU A 112 -19.23 -10.49 -12.84
C LEU A 112 -17.85 -10.25 -12.19
N SER A 113 -16.83 -10.07 -13.02
CA SER A 113 -15.49 -9.63 -12.60
C SER A 113 -14.95 -8.52 -13.51
N PRO A 114 -15.72 -7.43 -13.78
CA PRO A 114 -15.31 -6.38 -14.72
C PRO A 114 -14.16 -5.50 -14.17
N GLY A 115 -13.85 -5.62 -12.88
CA GLY A 115 -12.79 -4.89 -12.20
C GLY A 115 -13.15 -3.42 -11.96
N ALA A 116 -12.17 -2.54 -12.11
CA ALA A 116 -12.31 -1.11 -11.92
C ALA A 116 -11.64 -0.35 -13.08
N ALA A 117 -12.14 0.86 -13.35
CA ALA A 117 -11.61 1.78 -14.36
C ALA A 117 -10.73 2.86 -13.71
N PRO A 118 -9.62 3.28 -14.34
CA PRO A 118 -8.88 4.46 -13.92
C PRO A 118 -9.77 5.70 -13.82
N VAL A 119 -9.62 6.45 -12.74
CA VAL A 119 -10.34 7.73 -12.58
C VAL A 119 -9.76 8.73 -13.57
N ARG A 120 -10.62 9.26 -14.45
CA ARG A 120 -10.32 10.41 -15.30
C ARG A 120 -11.00 11.65 -14.72
N PRO A 121 -10.25 12.70 -14.36
CA PRO A 121 -10.86 13.91 -13.84
C PRO A 121 -11.57 14.66 -14.97
N ASN A 122 -12.65 15.38 -14.62
CA ASN A 122 -13.31 16.28 -15.55
C ASN A 122 -12.60 17.65 -15.53
N LEU A 123 -11.48 17.77 -16.23
CA LEU A 123 -10.71 19.00 -16.33
C LEU A 123 -10.18 19.24 -17.77
N PRO A 124 -9.89 20.49 -18.17
CA PRO A 124 -9.47 20.78 -19.53
C PRO A 124 -8.12 20.13 -19.87
N GLY A 125 -8.06 19.53 -21.06
CA GLY A 125 -6.84 18.90 -21.61
C GLY A 125 -6.66 17.40 -21.29
N VAL A 126 -7.56 16.77 -20.54
CA VAL A 126 -7.47 15.32 -20.21
C VAL A 126 -7.53 14.41 -21.44
N GLU A 127 -8.15 14.87 -22.53
CA GLU A 127 -8.28 14.12 -23.78
C GLU A 127 -7.14 14.40 -24.78
N LEU A 128 -6.10 15.15 -24.38
CA LEU A 128 -4.94 15.40 -25.23
C LEU A 128 -4.18 14.09 -25.52
N PRO A 129 -3.54 13.95 -26.70
CA PRO A 129 -2.97 12.69 -27.16
C PRO A 129 -1.78 12.20 -26.34
N HIS A 130 -1.12 13.08 -25.57
CA HIS A 130 -0.02 12.76 -24.65
C HIS A 130 -0.48 12.45 -23.22
N VAL A 131 -1.79 12.27 -23.00
CA VAL A 131 -2.38 11.92 -21.70
C VAL A 131 -2.78 10.45 -21.68
N PHE A 132 -2.26 9.71 -20.71
CA PHE A 132 -2.44 8.26 -20.61
C PHE A 132 -2.98 7.85 -19.25
N THR A 133 -3.56 6.65 -19.21
CA THR A 133 -3.96 5.93 -17.99
C THR A 133 -3.34 4.53 -18.05
N VAL A 134 -3.08 3.91 -16.91
CA VAL A 134 -2.54 2.53 -16.84
C VAL A 134 -3.61 1.58 -16.30
N ARG A 135 -4.08 0.64 -17.12
CA ARG A 135 -5.00 -0.45 -16.69
C ARG A 135 -4.60 -1.80 -17.25
N ASN A 136 -4.13 -1.86 -18.50
CA ASN A 136 -3.88 -3.12 -19.20
C ASN A 136 -2.59 -3.10 -20.05
N VAL A 137 -2.28 -4.24 -20.67
CA VAL A 137 -1.09 -4.42 -21.52
C VAL A 137 -1.07 -3.43 -22.70
N VAL A 138 -2.22 -3.15 -23.30
CA VAL A 138 -2.31 -2.20 -24.43
C VAL A 138 -1.98 -0.78 -23.96
N ASP A 139 -2.42 -0.40 -22.76
CA ASP A 139 -2.14 0.90 -22.20
C ASP A 139 -0.65 1.12 -21.95
N ILE A 140 0.01 0.17 -21.28
CA ILE A 140 1.41 0.34 -20.91
C ILE A 140 2.35 0.29 -22.11
N ASP A 141 2.05 -0.56 -23.09
CA ASP A 141 2.80 -0.66 -24.34
C ASP A 141 2.63 0.61 -25.19
N ARG A 142 1.42 1.19 -25.23
CA ARG A 142 1.16 2.48 -25.86
C ARG A 142 1.95 3.62 -25.21
N ILE A 143 2.01 3.66 -23.87
CA ILE A 143 2.81 4.65 -23.12
C ILE A 143 4.28 4.51 -23.51
N HIS A 144 4.83 3.29 -23.40
CA HIS A 144 6.22 3.01 -23.74
C HIS A 144 6.57 3.43 -25.18
N LYS A 145 5.77 2.98 -26.16
CA LYS A 145 5.96 3.33 -27.58
C LYS A 145 5.87 4.83 -27.83
N TYR A 146 4.89 5.51 -27.25
CA TYR A 146 4.72 6.95 -27.42
C TYR A 146 5.93 7.73 -26.90
N ILE A 147 6.38 7.43 -25.69
CA ILE A 147 7.53 8.09 -25.07
C ILE A 147 8.81 7.80 -25.87
N TYR A 148 9.03 6.54 -26.24
CA TYR A 148 10.23 6.12 -26.96
C TYR A 148 10.31 6.70 -28.38
N THR A 149 9.24 6.57 -29.17
CA THR A 149 9.22 7.01 -30.57
C THR A 149 9.31 8.53 -30.72
N ASN A 150 8.76 9.29 -29.76
CA ASN A 150 8.83 10.75 -29.78
C ASN A 150 10.07 11.30 -29.03
N GLU A 151 10.96 10.42 -28.55
CA GLU A 151 12.19 10.77 -27.83
C GLU A 151 11.95 11.70 -26.62
N LEU A 152 10.84 11.47 -25.91
CA LEU A 152 10.45 12.31 -24.78
C LEU A 152 11.41 12.13 -23.59
N LYS A 153 11.53 13.17 -22.76
CA LYS A 153 12.37 13.21 -21.56
C LYS A 153 11.60 13.57 -20.31
N ASP A 154 10.70 14.54 -20.38
CA ASP A 154 10.01 15.09 -19.20
C ASP A 154 8.59 14.56 -19.07
N ILE A 155 8.33 13.74 -18.05
CA ILE A 155 7.06 13.04 -17.85
C ILE A 155 6.46 13.40 -16.50
N THR A 156 5.16 13.71 -16.48
CA THR A 156 4.43 13.96 -15.26
C THR A 156 3.52 12.79 -14.91
N VAL A 157 3.62 12.29 -13.68
CA VAL A 157 2.70 11.28 -13.13
C VAL A 157 1.78 11.97 -12.13
N VAL A 158 0.47 11.75 -12.26
CA VAL A 158 -0.54 12.41 -11.41
C VAL A 158 -1.22 11.36 -10.53
N GLY A 159 -0.99 11.46 -9.23
CA GLY A 159 -1.46 10.54 -8.20
C GLY A 159 -0.30 9.78 -7.54
N GLY A 160 -0.23 9.86 -6.20
CA GLY A 160 0.79 9.23 -5.35
C GLY A 160 0.33 7.91 -4.73
N GLY A 161 -0.56 7.16 -5.36
CA GLY A 161 -0.91 5.79 -4.95
C GLY A 161 0.09 4.76 -5.50
N PHE A 162 -0.13 3.46 -5.22
CA PHE A 162 0.74 2.36 -5.68
C PHE A 162 1.13 2.48 -7.16
N ILE A 163 0.13 2.54 -8.05
CA ILE A 163 0.37 2.62 -9.50
C ILE A 163 1.20 3.85 -9.87
N GLY A 164 0.89 5.02 -9.29
CA GLY A 164 1.59 6.25 -9.63
C GLY A 164 3.04 6.24 -9.15
N VAL A 165 3.30 5.68 -7.96
CA VAL A 165 4.65 5.52 -7.43
C VAL A 165 5.45 4.50 -8.25
N GLU A 166 4.88 3.34 -8.59
CA GLU A 166 5.54 2.33 -9.43
C GLU A 166 5.82 2.84 -10.85
N VAL A 167 4.89 3.59 -11.45
CA VAL A 167 5.11 4.21 -12.77
C VAL A 167 6.22 5.25 -12.68
N ALA A 168 6.22 6.10 -11.65
CA ALA A 168 7.26 7.11 -11.47
C ALA A 168 8.65 6.48 -11.27
N GLU A 169 8.74 5.44 -10.44
CA GLU A 169 9.97 4.67 -10.25
C GLU A 169 10.47 4.08 -11.57
N ASN A 170 9.61 3.37 -12.31
CA ASN A 170 10.05 2.67 -13.51
C ASN A 170 10.44 3.62 -14.65
N LEU A 171 9.80 4.79 -14.74
CA LEU A 171 10.24 5.85 -15.66
C LEU A 171 11.56 6.48 -15.23
N GLN A 172 11.76 6.73 -13.93
CA GLN A 172 13.02 7.26 -13.42
C GLN A 172 14.17 6.28 -13.70
N LEU A 173 13.97 4.97 -13.47
CA LEU A 173 14.95 3.92 -13.79
C LEU A 173 15.26 3.82 -15.28
N ALA A 174 14.30 4.14 -16.15
CA ALA A 174 14.50 4.22 -17.61
C ALA A 174 15.27 5.49 -18.06
N GLY A 175 15.58 6.40 -17.13
CA GLY A 175 16.34 7.62 -17.40
C GLY A 175 15.48 8.80 -17.88
N TYR A 176 14.18 8.80 -17.60
CA TYR A 176 13.32 9.97 -17.81
C TYR A 176 13.38 10.93 -16.63
N HIS A 177 13.07 12.20 -16.86
CA HIS A 177 12.85 13.18 -15.79
C HIS A 177 11.40 13.11 -15.33
N VAL A 178 11.19 12.66 -14.10
CA VAL A 178 9.85 12.42 -13.59
C VAL A 178 9.44 13.49 -12.58
N THR A 179 8.26 14.08 -12.79
CA THR A 179 7.56 14.86 -11.75
C THR A 179 6.31 14.10 -11.32
N LEU A 180 6.20 13.79 -10.02
CA LEU A 180 4.99 13.21 -9.45
C LEU A 180 4.18 14.30 -8.74
N VAL A 181 2.91 14.47 -9.14
CA VAL A 181 1.97 15.42 -8.55
C VAL A 181 0.92 14.66 -7.75
N GLU A 182 0.79 14.97 -6.45
CA GLU A 182 -0.22 14.41 -5.56
C GLU A 182 -0.94 15.53 -4.80
N PHE A 183 -2.27 15.45 -4.80
CA PHE A 183 -3.12 16.41 -4.10
C PHE A 183 -2.92 16.39 -2.59
N SER A 184 -2.67 15.22 -2.00
CA SER A 184 -2.38 15.07 -0.57
C SER A 184 -0.95 15.51 -0.22
N GLU A 185 -0.71 15.82 1.04
CA GLU A 185 0.62 16.11 1.58
C GLU A 185 1.57 14.89 1.63
N GLN A 186 1.12 13.72 1.16
CA GLN A 186 1.94 12.51 1.10
C GLN A 186 1.50 11.57 -0.02
N ILE A 187 2.48 10.85 -0.58
CA ILE A 187 2.23 9.60 -1.31
C ILE A 187 1.81 8.48 -0.35
N MET A 188 1.33 7.37 -0.92
CA MET A 188 1.08 6.10 -0.26
C MET A 188 0.22 6.21 1.00
N LYS A 189 -1.05 6.60 0.82
CA LYS A 189 -2.03 6.80 1.92
C LYS A 189 -2.30 5.57 2.80
N SER A 190 -1.81 4.38 2.43
CA SER A 190 -1.80 3.20 3.29
C SER A 190 -0.83 3.36 4.47
N PHE A 191 0.21 4.19 4.34
CA PHE A 191 1.17 4.52 5.38
C PHE A 191 0.77 5.82 6.10
N ASP A 192 1.14 5.92 7.38
CA ASP A 192 1.06 7.17 8.12
C ASP A 192 2.13 8.14 7.63
N HIS A 193 1.95 9.42 7.95
CA HIS A 193 2.79 10.50 7.43
C HIS A 193 4.27 10.31 7.81
N ASP A 194 4.54 9.92 9.06
CA ASP A 194 5.88 9.63 9.57
C ASP A 194 6.62 8.53 8.79
N MET A 195 5.89 7.51 8.37
CA MET A 195 6.43 6.43 7.52
C MET A 195 6.56 6.86 6.06
N ALA A 196 5.60 7.64 5.54
CA ALA A 196 5.62 8.13 4.17
C ALA A 196 6.80 9.07 3.87
N GLN A 197 7.28 9.86 4.85
CA GLN A 197 8.46 10.71 4.70
C GLN A 197 9.71 9.92 4.28
N ILE A 198 9.83 8.66 4.71
CA ILE A 198 10.93 7.76 4.30
C ILE A 198 10.88 7.51 2.79
N LEU A 199 9.67 7.30 2.25
CA LEU A 199 9.46 7.10 0.82
C LEU A 199 9.62 8.40 0.04
N HIS A 200 9.21 9.55 0.61
CA HIS A 200 9.43 10.86 -0.03
C HIS A 200 10.92 11.13 -0.23
N LYS A 201 11.71 10.87 0.83
CA LYS A 201 13.16 10.99 0.76
C LYS A 201 13.76 10.06 -0.28
N GLU A 202 13.35 8.79 -0.33
CA GLU A 202 13.87 7.84 -1.32
C GLU A 202 13.60 8.33 -2.75
N MET A 203 12.36 8.73 -3.06
CA MET A 203 12.03 9.24 -4.39
C MET A 203 12.81 10.53 -4.73
N HIS A 204 12.94 11.44 -3.76
CA HIS A 204 13.69 12.67 -3.92
C HIS A 204 15.18 12.41 -4.20
N ASP A 205 15.81 11.53 -3.42
CA ASP A 205 17.23 11.18 -3.57
C ASP A 205 17.53 10.50 -4.91
N GLN A 206 16.55 9.77 -5.45
CA GLN A 206 16.62 9.12 -6.76
C GLN A 206 16.31 10.08 -7.93
N GLY A 207 16.02 11.35 -7.63
CA GLY A 207 15.83 12.41 -8.62
C GLY A 207 14.39 12.59 -9.10
N VAL A 208 13.41 11.92 -8.49
CA VAL A 208 11.99 12.18 -8.79
C VAL A 208 11.55 13.48 -8.12
N LYS A 209 11.01 14.41 -8.89
CA LYS A 209 10.47 15.66 -8.36
C LYS A 209 9.08 15.42 -7.78
N LEU A 210 8.94 15.54 -6.46
CA LEU A 210 7.65 15.46 -5.79
C LEU A 210 6.98 16.82 -5.67
N VAL A 211 5.71 16.91 -6.07
CA VAL A 211 4.82 18.03 -5.86
C VAL A 211 3.64 17.51 -5.03
N LEU A 212 3.70 17.74 -3.73
CA LEU A 212 2.71 17.26 -2.76
C LEU A 212 1.81 18.42 -2.30
N GLY A 213 0.62 18.12 -1.83
CA GLY A 213 -0.34 19.12 -1.34
C GLY A 213 -0.93 20.00 -2.45
N ASP A 214 -0.76 19.62 -3.72
CA ASP A 214 -1.14 20.45 -4.86
C ASP A 214 -1.67 19.58 -6.01
N GLY A 215 -2.96 19.72 -6.32
CA GLY A 215 -3.65 18.88 -7.29
C GLY A 215 -3.47 19.34 -8.74
N LEU A 216 -3.73 18.45 -9.71
CA LEU A 216 -3.85 18.83 -11.12
C LEU A 216 -5.08 19.71 -11.35
N ALA A 217 -4.92 20.85 -12.05
CA ALA A 217 -6.02 21.74 -12.42
C ALA A 217 -6.29 21.74 -13.93
N LYS A 218 -5.24 21.69 -14.76
CA LYS A 218 -5.35 21.74 -16.22
C LYS A 218 -4.16 21.06 -16.88
N ILE A 219 -4.38 20.45 -18.05
CA ILE A 219 -3.32 19.96 -18.93
C ILE A 219 -3.31 20.85 -20.18
N ASN A 220 -2.12 21.32 -20.57
CA ASN A 220 -1.86 22.04 -21.82
C ASN A 220 -1.00 21.17 -22.76
N ASP A 221 -0.68 21.68 -23.95
CA ASP A 221 0.07 20.93 -24.96
C ASP A 221 1.49 20.54 -24.53
N SER A 222 2.14 21.37 -23.71
CA SER A 222 3.54 21.17 -23.27
C SER A 222 3.76 21.41 -21.77
N SER A 223 2.67 21.53 -21.00
CA SER A 223 2.72 21.77 -19.55
C SER A 223 1.47 21.25 -18.86
N ILE A 224 1.54 21.13 -17.53
CA ILE A 224 0.35 21.09 -16.67
C ILE A 224 0.32 22.31 -15.76
N MET A 225 -0.88 22.65 -15.29
CA MET A 225 -1.09 23.64 -14.25
C MET A 225 -1.69 22.94 -13.02
N THR A 226 -1.14 23.23 -11.85
CA THR A 226 -1.67 22.73 -10.58
C THR A 226 -2.70 23.68 -9.98
N GLN A 227 -3.37 23.27 -8.90
CA GLN A 227 -4.40 24.07 -8.22
C GLN A 227 -3.84 25.32 -7.55
N SER A 228 -2.57 25.32 -7.16
CA SER A 228 -1.87 26.52 -6.69
C SER A 228 -1.53 27.52 -7.80
N GLY A 229 -1.75 27.15 -9.07
CA GLY A 229 -1.38 27.96 -10.25
C GLY A 229 0.05 27.71 -10.73
N LYS A 230 0.79 26.77 -10.13
CA LYS A 230 2.13 26.40 -10.58
C LYS A 230 2.06 25.70 -11.93
N GLU A 231 2.89 26.16 -12.86
CA GLU A 231 3.06 25.52 -14.16
C GLU A 231 4.27 24.57 -14.14
N ILE A 232 4.09 23.37 -14.71
CA ILE A 232 5.12 22.33 -14.79
C ILE A 232 5.22 21.89 -16.25
N SER A 233 6.35 22.18 -16.90
CA SER A 233 6.63 21.70 -18.26
C SER A 233 6.66 20.18 -18.31
N THR A 234 5.99 19.59 -19.29
CA THR A 234 5.97 18.14 -19.47
C THR A 234 5.54 17.78 -20.89
N GLN A 235 6.01 16.63 -21.36
CA GLN A 235 5.74 16.14 -22.71
C GLN A 235 4.76 14.96 -22.73
N ALA A 236 4.56 14.30 -21.59
CA ALA A 236 3.55 13.26 -21.42
C ALA A 236 3.01 13.27 -19.99
N VAL A 237 1.72 12.97 -19.85
CA VAL A 237 1.03 12.91 -18.55
C VAL A 237 0.45 11.53 -18.33
N ILE A 238 0.74 10.91 -17.20
CA ILE A 238 0.17 9.62 -16.80
C ILE A 238 -0.74 9.83 -15.59
N LEU A 239 -2.03 9.58 -15.78
CA LEU A 239 -3.05 9.67 -14.75
C LEU A 239 -3.13 8.35 -13.96
N ALA A 240 -2.78 8.44 -12.67
CA ALA A 240 -2.77 7.35 -11.69
C ALA A 240 -3.53 7.74 -10.40
N MET A 241 -4.67 8.42 -10.55
CA MET A 241 -5.45 9.03 -9.47
C MET A 241 -6.40 8.05 -8.73
N GLY A 242 -6.12 6.75 -8.83
CA GLY A 242 -6.98 5.68 -8.31
C GLY A 242 -7.98 5.15 -9.34
N VAL A 243 -8.88 4.27 -8.87
CA VAL A 243 -9.83 3.53 -9.71
C VAL A 243 -11.26 3.58 -9.15
N SER A 244 -12.24 3.46 -10.04
CA SER A 244 -13.66 3.36 -9.73
C SER A 244 -14.23 2.02 -10.19
N PRO A 245 -15.06 1.33 -9.38
CA PRO A 245 -15.60 0.03 -9.72
C PRO A 245 -16.46 0.09 -10.98
N GLU A 246 -16.30 -0.88 -11.87
CA GLU A 246 -17.10 -1.01 -13.09
C GLU A 246 -18.48 -1.59 -12.74
N THR A 247 -19.48 -0.72 -12.57
CA THR A 247 -20.80 -1.11 -12.05
C THR A 247 -21.94 -0.96 -13.05
N SER A 248 -21.71 -0.40 -14.24
CA SER A 248 -22.76 -0.09 -15.22
C SER A 248 -23.61 -1.31 -15.60
N LEU A 249 -22.99 -2.45 -15.90
CA LEU A 249 -23.71 -3.69 -16.19
C LEU A 249 -24.61 -4.14 -15.04
N ALA A 250 -24.14 -3.98 -13.81
CA ALA A 250 -24.89 -4.40 -12.62
C ALA A 250 -26.05 -3.45 -12.34
N SER A 251 -25.82 -2.14 -12.39
CA SER A 251 -26.85 -1.12 -12.12
C SER A 251 -27.95 -1.14 -13.18
N GLU A 252 -27.59 -1.23 -14.46
CA GLU A 252 -28.56 -1.34 -15.57
C GLU A 252 -29.39 -2.64 -15.51
N ALA A 253 -28.83 -3.70 -14.95
CA ALA A 253 -29.53 -4.96 -14.69
C ALA A 253 -30.37 -4.94 -13.39
N GLY A 254 -30.40 -3.82 -12.66
CA GLY A 254 -31.11 -3.72 -11.38
C GLY A 254 -30.49 -4.56 -10.25
N LEU A 255 -29.18 -4.85 -10.33
CA LEU A 255 -28.44 -5.40 -9.20
C LEU A 255 -28.12 -4.30 -8.20
N ALA A 256 -28.16 -4.65 -6.91
CA ALA A 256 -27.94 -3.69 -5.84
C ALA A 256 -26.49 -3.20 -5.83
N LEU A 257 -26.31 -1.90 -5.69
CA LEU A 257 -25.02 -1.29 -5.35
C LEU A 257 -24.95 -1.04 -3.85
N GLY A 258 -23.75 -1.16 -3.31
CA GLY A 258 -23.43 -0.93 -1.90
C GLY A 258 -23.27 0.55 -1.58
N GLN A 259 -23.01 0.86 -0.31
CA GLN A 259 -22.82 2.24 0.16
C GLN A 259 -21.55 2.89 -0.42
N THR A 260 -20.59 2.08 -0.87
CA THR A 260 -19.37 2.53 -1.55
C THR A 260 -19.54 2.74 -3.06
N GLY A 261 -20.73 2.48 -3.62
CA GLY A 261 -21.01 2.53 -5.05
C GLY A 261 -20.49 1.33 -5.84
N ALA A 262 -19.88 0.34 -5.18
CA ALA A 262 -19.50 -0.94 -5.79
C ALA A 262 -20.67 -1.94 -5.78
N ILE A 263 -20.58 -3.05 -6.52
CA ILE A 263 -21.62 -4.08 -6.56
C ILE A 263 -21.79 -4.68 -5.17
N LYS A 264 -23.01 -4.69 -4.64
CA LYS A 264 -23.32 -5.29 -3.34
C LYS A 264 -23.42 -6.80 -3.47
N VAL A 265 -22.70 -7.50 -2.60
CA VAL A 265 -22.74 -8.96 -2.51
C VAL A 265 -22.91 -9.41 -1.06
N ASP A 266 -23.37 -10.64 -0.88
CA ASP A 266 -23.37 -11.29 0.43
C ASP A 266 -22.01 -11.93 0.77
N HIS A 267 -21.96 -12.68 1.87
CA HIS A 267 -20.75 -13.36 2.34
C HIS A 267 -20.24 -14.47 1.40
N ASN A 268 -21.05 -14.90 0.43
CA ASN A 268 -20.70 -15.88 -0.60
C ASN A 268 -20.44 -15.24 -1.97
N TYR A 269 -20.37 -13.91 -2.02
CA TYR A 269 -20.21 -13.12 -3.24
C TYR A 269 -21.40 -13.19 -4.20
N LEU A 270 -22.57 -13.59 -3.70
CA LEU A 270 -23.81 -13.61 -4.44
C LEU A 270 -24.45 -12.22 -4.41
N THR A 271 -24.96 -11.77 -5.55
CA THR A 271 -25.72 -10.51 -5.66
C THR A 271 -27.15 -10.69 -5.13
N ASN A 272 -28.02 -9.69 -5.30
CA ASN A 272 -29.46 -9.86 -5.05
C ASN A 272 -30.19 -10.71 -6.11
N ASP A 273 -29.45 -11.34 -7.03
CA ASP A 273 -29.95 -12.41 -7.90
C ASP A 273 -29.30 -13.74 -7.51
N SER A 274 -30.11 -14.80 -7.35
CA SER A 274 -29.62 -16.12 -6.93
C SER A 274 -28.74 -16.84 -7.97
N ASN A 275 -28.61 -16.29 -9.18
CA ASN A 275 -27.82 -16.86 -10.28
C ASN A 275 -26.66 -15.95 -10.69
N ILE A 276 -26.43 -14.82 -10.01
CA ILE A 276 -25.40 -13.84 -10.39
C ILE A 276 -24.47 -13.59 -9.20
N TYR A 277 -23.19 -13.86 -9.40
CA TYR A 277 -22.10 -13.57 -8.48
C TYR A 277 -21.31 -12.37 -8.97
N ALA A 278 -20.58 -11.72 -8.07
CA ALA A 278 -19.61 -10.71 -8.44
C ALA A 278 -18.34 -10.80 -7.58
N VAL A 279 -17.16 -10.59 -8.16
CA VAL A 279 -15.86 -10.66 -7.47
C VAL A 279 -14.89 -9.60 -7.99
N GLY A 280 -13.78 -9.40 -7.28
CA GLY A 280 -12.71 -8.50 -7.66
C GLY A 280 -13.01 -7.03 -7.34
N ASP A 281 -12.32 -6.13 -8.03
CA ASP A 281 -12.35 -4.69 -7.71
C ASP A 281 -13.73 -4.02 -7.91
N ALA A 282 -14.67 -4.72 -8.56
CA ALA A 282 -16.02 -4.23 -8.83
C ALA A 282 -16.97 -4.34 -7.62
N ILE A 283 -16.60 -5.11 -6.58
CA ILE A 283 -17.49 -5.39 -5.44
C ILE A 283 -17.16 -4.57 -4.19
N GLU A 284 -18.17 -4.38 -3.37
CA GLU A 284 -18.01 -3.95 -1.99
C GLU A 284 -17.60 -5.15 -1.12
N VAL A 285 -16.62 -4.97 -0.23
CA VAL A 285 -16.11 -6.03 0.66
C VAL A 285 -16.23 -5.64 2.12
N TYR A 286 -16.31 -6.62 3.01
CA TYR A 286 -16.38 -6.37 4.45
C TYR A 286 -14.96 -6.21 5.05
N HIS A 287 -14.71 -5.10 5.75
CA HIS A 287 -13.45 -4.89 6.46
C HIS A 287 -13.49 -5.50 7.86
N LYS A 288 -12.60 -6.46 8.14
CA LYS A 288 -12.64 -7.25 9.39
C LYS A 288 -12.52 -6.39 10.66
N LEU A 289 -11.64 -5.39 10.64
CA LEU A 289 -11.38 -4.55 11.82
C LEU A 289 -12.34 -3.36 11.98
N LEU A 290 -12.91 -2.85 10.87
CA LEU A 290 -13.79 -1.68 10.91
C LEU A 290 -15.27 -2.09 11.00
N HIS A 291 -15.53 -3.39 10.86
CA HIS A 291 -16.87 -3.97 10.84
C HIS A 291 -17.85 -3.30 9.87
N LYS A 292 -17.33 -2.77 8.76
CA LYS A 292 -18.13 -2.06 7.76
C LYS A 292 -17.74 -2.42 6.32
N PRO A 293 -18.67 -2.23 5.36
CA PRO A 293 -18.37 -2.33 3.94
C PRO A 293 -17.34 -1.27 3.49
N VAL A 294 -16.37 -1.69 2.67
CA VAL A 294 -15.29 -0.87 2.08
C VAL A 294 -15.01 -1.30 0.64
N ARG A 295 -14.18 -0.53 -0.07
CA ARG A 295 -13.56 -0.96 -1.34
C ARG A 295 -12.11 -1.34 -1.10
N LEU A 296 -11.66 -2.43 -1.73
CA LEU A 296 -10.26 -2.85 -1.70
C LEU A 296 -9.88 -3.48 -3.04
N SER A 297 -9.13 -2.73 -3.85
CA SER A 297 -8.70 -3.14 -5.18
C SER A 297 -7.32 -3.79 -5.13
N LEU A 298 -7.28 -5.07 -4.75
CA LEU A 298 -6.05 -5.86 -4.61
C LEU A 298 -6.23 -7.26 -5.19
N ALA A 299 -5.19 -7.76 -5.87
CA ALA A 299 -5.22 -9.05 -6.55
C ALA A 299 -5.43 -10.24 -5.60
N GLY A 300 -4.77 -10.24 -4.43
CA GLY A 300 -4.89 -11.32 -3.43
C GLY A 300 -6.34 -11.54 -2.96
N PRO A 301 -7.04 -10.50 -2.47
CA PRO A 301 -8.47 -10.56 -2.19
C PRO A 301 -9.31 -11.04 -3.39
N ALA A 302 -9.10 -10.50 -4.59
CA ALA A 302 -9.84 -10.92 -5.80
C ALA A 302 -9.74 -12.43 -6.08
N GLN A 303 -8.54 -13.01 -5.89
CA GLN A 303 -8.28 -14.44 -6.04
C GLN A 303 -9.02 -15.29 -4.98
N LYS A 304 -9.00 -14.85 -3.72
CA LYS A 304 -9.73 -15.53 -2.63
C LYS A 304 -11.24 -15.47 -2.86
N GLN A 305 -11.75 -14.33 -3.33
CA GLN A 305 -13.16 -14.14 -3.67
C GLN A 305 -13.58 -15.06 -4.81
N ALA A 306 -12.82 -15.07 -5.90
CA ALA A 306 -13.04 -15.92 -7.06
C ALA A 306 -13.18 -17.41 -6.68
N ARG A 307 -12.28 -17.91 -5.83
CA ARG A 307 -12.34 -19.29 -5.36
C ARG A 307 -13.63 -19.57 -4.59
N ALA A 308 -13.98 -18.72 -3.63
CA ALA A 308 -15.13 -18.96 -2.78
C ALA A 308 -16.47 -18.77 -3.52
N ALA A 309 -16.56 -17.87 -4.50
CA ALA A 309 -17.72 -17.79 -5.39
C ALA A 309 -17.91 -19.09 -6.20
N ALA A 310 -16.83 -19.62 -6.77
CA ALA A 310 -16.86 -20.89 -7.51
C ALA A 310 -17.23 -22.08 -6.61
N ASP A 311 -16.72 -22.11 -5.37
CA ASP A 311 -17.08 -23.13 -4.37
C ASP A 311 -18.59 -23.04 -4.02
N HIS A 312 -19.12 -21.83 -3.83
CA HIS A 312 -20.54 -21.64 -3.50
C HIS A 312 -21.49 -22.02 -4.65
N ILE A 313 -21.10 -21.84 -5.92
CA ILE A 313 -21.86 -22.32 -7.10
C ILE A 313 -22.12 -23.84 -7.04
N TYR A 314 -21.27 -24.59 -6.33
CA TYR A 314 -21.37 -26.03 -6.08
C TYR A 314 -21.76 -26.39 -4.64
N GLY A 315 -22.24 -25.41 -3.85
CA GLY A 315 -22.71 -25.65 -2.47
C GLY A 315 -21.60 -25.96 -1.47
N ILE A 316 -20.35 -25.63 -1.78
CA ILE A 316 -19.22 -25.80 -0.87
C ILE A 316 -19.11 -24.53 0.01
N PRO A 317 -19.19 -24.65 1.34
CA PRO A 317 -19.21 -23.49 2.22
C PRO A 317 -17.82 -22.82 2.32
N SER A 318 -17.82 -21.50 2.56
CA SER A 318 -16.63 -20.70 2.84
C SER A 318 -16.79 -19.94 4.16
N ARG A 319 -15.71 -19.84 4.94
CA ARG A 319 -15.70 -19.12 6.23
C ARG A 319 -15.71 -17.59 6.08
N HIS A 320 -15.30 -17.07 4.92
CA HIS A 320 -15.09 -15.66 4.59
C HIS A 320 -15.06 -14.65 5.77
N GLN A 321 -13.88 -14.25 6.21
CA GLN A 321 -13.71 -13.35 7.36
C GLN A 321 -13.55 -11.86 6.99
N GLY A 322 -13.78 -11.50 5.73
CA GLY A 322 -13.51 -10.15 5.23
C GLY A 322 -12.03 -9.91 4.92
N VAL A 323 -11.69 -8.63 4.74
CA VAL A 323 -10.35 -8.17 4.33
C VAL A 323 -9.71 -7.28 5.40
N ILE A 324 -8.38 -7.18 5.35
CA ILE A 324 -7.56 -6.33 6.25
C ILE A 324 -6.58 -5.42 5.50
N GLY A 325 -6.59 -5.42 4.16
CA GLY A 325 -5.81 -4.47 3.37
C GLY A 325 -4.29 -4.67 3.33
N SER A 326 -3.78 -5.89 3.52
CA SER A 326 -2.33 -6.16 3.37
C SER A 326 -1.83 -5.78 1.97
N SER A 327 -0.75 -4.99 1.92
CA SER A 327 -0.14 -4.49 0.68
C SER A 327 1.36 -4.30 0.81
N SER A 328 2.06 -4.33 -0.32
CA SER A 328 3.52 -4.15 -0.41
C SER A 328 3.90 -3.38 -1.67
N LEU A 329 5.05 -2.73 -1.64
CA LEU A 329 5.64 -1.92 -2.69
C LEU A 329 7.16 -2.10 -2.66
N HIS A 330 7.77 -2.30 -3.82
CA HIS A 330 9.20 -2.07 -4.01
C HIS A 330 9.37 -0.64 -4.53
N LEU A 331 10.36 0.09 -4.00
CA LEU A 331 10.63 1.47 -4.37
C LEU A 331 12.13 1.73 -4.30
N PHE A 332 12.79 1.67 -5.45
CA PHE A 332 14.22 1.79 -5.62
C PHE A 332 14.99 0.85 -4.67
N ASP A 333 15.71 1.40 -3.70
CA ASP A 333 16.48 0.59 -2.74
C ASP A 333 15.63 0.03 -1.59
N LEU A 334 14.36 0.44 -1.48
CA LEU A 334 13.51 0.14 -0.34
C LEU A 334 12.40 -0.84 -0.70
N ASN A 335 12.03 -1.65 0.28
CA ASN A 335 10.76 -2.34 0.31
C ASN A 335 9.88 -1.67 1.36
N ALA A 336 8.59 -1.56 1.07
CA ALA A 336 7.57 -1.03 1.96
C ALA A 336 6.37 -1.98 2.02
N ALA A 337 5.84 -2.25 3.22
CA ALA A 337 4.64 -3.06 3.37
C ALA A 337 3.77 -2.57 4.53
N SER A 338 2.45 -2.81 4.43
CA SER A 338 1.47 -2.42 5.44
C SER A 338 0.32 -3.43 5.53
N THR A 339 -0.29 -3.55 6.70
CA THR A 339 -1.49 -4.36 6.91
C THR A 339 -2.35 -3.80 8.04
N GLY A 340 -3.66 -4.05 8.00
CA GLY A 340 -4.61 -3.56 8.99
C GLY A 340 -4.92 -2.08 8.81
N LEU A 341 -5.11 -1.39 9.93
CA LEU A 341 -5.45 0.02 9.97
C LEU A 341 -4.21 0.90 10.19
N ASN A 342 -4.15 2.03 9.49
CA ASN A 342 -3.25 3.12 9.86
C ASN A 342 -3.88 4.04 10.91
N VAL A 343 -3.10 4.96 11.48
CA VAL A 343 -3.56 5.83 12.58
C VAL A 343 -4.80 6.64 12.19
N ARG A 344 -4.82 7.24 10.99
CA ARG A 344 -5.98 8.00 10.51
C ARG A 344 -7.25 7.16 10.47
N GLN A 345 -7.16 5.90 10.07
CA GLN A 345 -8.31 4.99 10.02
C GLN A 345 -8.77 4.56 11.41
N VAL A 346 -7.84 4.35 12.35
CA VAL A 346 -8.15 4.03 13.75
C VAL A 346 -8.87 5.20 14.43
N GLU A 347 -8.38 6.42 14.23
CA GLU A 347 -8.99 7.65 14.74
C GLU A 347 -10.39 7.87 14.15
N ALA A 348 -10.53 7.75 12.82
CA ALA A 348 -11.83 7.89 12.16
C ALA A 348 -12.85 6.79 12.57
N ALA A 349 -12.37 5.67 13.11
CA ALA A 349 -13.21 4.61 13.66
C ALA A 349 -13.55 4.80 15.16
N GLY A 350 -12.97 5.81 15.82
CA GLY A 350 -13.17 6.05 17.25
C GLY A 350 -12.57 4.96 18.15
N ILE A 351 -11.55 4.24 17.67
CA ILE A 351 -10.89 3.17 18.43
C ILE A 351 -9.79 3.79 19.30
N SER A 352 -9.79 3.49 20.60
CA SER A 352 -8.69 3.91 21.50
C SER A 352 -7.43 3.11 21.19
N TYR A 353 -6.29 3.79 21.02
CA TYR A 353 -5.08 3.16 20.51
C TYR A 353 -3.78 3.76 21.08
N ASP A 354 -2.67 3.05 20.88
CA ASP A 354 -1.32 3.61 20.78
C ASP A 354 -0.59 3.01 19.58
N TYR A 355 0.64 3.47 19.36
CA TYR A 355 1.59 2.79 18.51
C TYR A 355 3.02 2.91 19.02
N SER A 356 3.82 1.88 18.76
CA SER A 356 5.28 1.94 18.89
C SER A 356 5.93 2.19 17.52
N TYR A 357 6.98 3.01 17.46
CA TYR A 357 7.83 3.17 16.28
C TYR A 357 9.28 2.83 16.61
N LEU A 358 9.77 1.74 16.01
CA LEU A 358 11.09 1.16 16.26
C LEU A 358 11.90 1.05 14.97
N ILE A 359 13.23 1.09 15.11
CA ILE A 359 14.17 0.98 13.99
C ILE A 359 15.28 -0.05 14.32
N PRO A 360 14.93 -1.33 14.52
CA PRO A 360 15.92 -2.40 14.69
C PRO A 360 16.61 -2.73 13.36
N PRO A 361 17.74 -3.43 13.38
CA PRO A 361 18.30 -4.01 12.17
C PRO A 361 17.39 -5.15 11.65
N ASP A 362 17.35 -5.33 10.33
CA ASP A 362 16.57 -6.37 9.66
C ASP A 362 17.12 -7.80 9.89
N LYS A 363 18.42 -7.90 10.21
CA LYS A 363 19.17 -9.12 10.53
C LYS A 363 20.31 -8.83 11.52
N VAL A 364 21.17 -9.81 11.82
CA VAL A 364 22.32 -9.58 12.71
C VAL A 364 23.26 -8.52 12.12
N GLY A 365 23.59 -7.49 12.90
CA GLY A 365 24.32 -6.30 12.44
C GLY A 365 25.72 -6.55 11.83
N LEU A 366 26.37 -7.67 12.19
CA LEU A 366 27.67 -8.06 11.62
C LEU A 366 27.54 -8.72 10.24
N MET A 367 26.33 -9.10 9.83
CA MET A 367 26.11 -9.77 8.55
C MET A 367 26.08 -8.75 7.40
N PRO A 368 26.53 -9.15 6.20
CA PRO A 368 26.50 -8.29 5.03
C PRO A 368 25.10 -7.72 4.75
N ASN A 369 25.05 -6.46 4.35
CA ASN A 369 23.81 -5.76 4.00
C ASN A 369 22.75 -5.78 5.12
N SER A 370 23.17 -5.86 6.39
CA SER A 370 22.28 -5.55 7.51
C SER A 370 21.89 -4.08 7.41
N ALA A 371 20.60 -3.80 7.49
CA ALA A 371 20.05 -2.48 7.31
C ALA A 371 18.97 -2.18 8.37
N PRO A 372 18.76 -0.90 8.73
CA PRO A 372 17.64 -0.52 9.58
C PRO A 372 16.30 -0.89 8.93
N MET A 373 15.36 -1.36 9.75
CA MET A 373 13.96 -1.57 9.39
C MET A 373 13.09 -0.66 10.22
N HIS A 374 12.46 0.31 9.58
CA HIS A 374 11.47 1.18 10.20
C HIS A 374 10.19 0.39 10.37
N PHE A 375 9.77 0.16 11.61
CA PHE A 375 8.60 -0.66 11.92
C PHE A 375 7.68 0.06 12.89
N LYS A 376 6.42 0.23 12.48
CA LYS A 376 5.35 0.85 13.26
C LYS A 376 4.28 -0.19 13.54
N LEU A 377 3.94 -0.38 14.82
CA LEU A 377 2.89 -1.31 15.27
C LEU A 377 1.80 -0.53 15.98
N ILE A 378 0.57 -0.66 15.51
CA ILE A 378 -0.61 0.04 16.02
C ILE A 378 -1.49 -0.97 16.76
N PHE A 379 -1.87 -0.65 18.00
CA PHE A 379 -2.61 -1.56 18.87
C PHE A 379 -3.69 -0.83 19.66
N GLU A 380 -4.74 -1.56 20.02
CA GLU A 380 -5.88 -1.08 20.78
C GLU A 380 -5.57 -0.98 22.28
N LYS A 381 -6.05 0.09 22.93
CA LYS A 381 -6.07 0.20 24.39
C LYS A 381 -7.45 -0.12 24.95
N PRO A 382 -7.54 -0.76 26.13
CA PRO A 382 -6.46 -1.35 26.91
C PRO A 382 -6.15 -2.81 26.51
N THR A 383 -6.78 -3.34 25.46
CA THR A 383 -6.81 -4.78 25.16
C THR A 383 -5.48 -5.33 24.61
N GLY A 384 -4.63 -4.49 24.04
CA GLY A 384 -3.44 -4.92 23.31
C GLY A 384 -3.77 -5.64 22.00
N ARG A 385 -5.01 -5.57 21.49
CA ARG A 385 -5.37 -6.15 20.19
C ARG A 385 -4.60 -5.44 19.08
N ILE A 386 -4.02 -6.22 18.16
CA ILE A 386 -3.26 -5.66 17.04
C ILE A 386 -4.23 -5.08 16.01
N LEU A 387 -4.05 -3.81 15.65
CA LEU A 387 -4.89 -3.08 14.70
C LEU A 387 -4.22 -2.92 13.33
N GLY A 388 -2.91 -2.79 13.28
CA GLY A 388 -2.17 -2.65 12.03
C GLY A 388 -0.66 -2.52 12.23
N ALA A 389 0.08 -2.65 11.13
CA ALA A 389 1.50 -2.37 11.12
C ALA A 389 1.98 -1.85 9.76
N GLN A 390 3.11 -1.15 9.79
CA GLN A 390 3.81 -0.61 8.63
C GLN A 390 5.30 -0.89 8.77
N ALA A 391 5.95 -1.30 7.69
CA ALA A 391 7.37 -1.62 7.67
C ALA A 391 8.04 -1.07 6.40
N ILE A 392 9.20 -0.41 6.56
CA ILE A 392 10.00 0.14 5.45
C ILE A 392 11.49 -0.14 5.70
N GLY A 393 12.21 -0.61 4.70
CA GLY A 393 13.65 -0.86 4.77
C GLY A 393 14.19 -1.64 3.59
N LYS A 394 15.51 -1.85 3.52
CA LYS A 394 16.16 -2.60 2.42
C LYS A 394 15.95 -4.12 2.51
N GLY A 395 15.62 -4.63 3.70
CA GLY A 395 15.43 -6.06 3.96
C GLY A 395 14.02 -6.57 3.66
N ASN A 396 13.74 -7.79 4.14
CA ASN A 396 12.45 -8.46 3.98
C ASN A 396 11.41 -7.87 4.95
N VAL A 397 10.80 -6.75 4.57
CA VAL A 397 9.72 -6.08 5.32
C VAL A 397 8.39 -6.82 5.19
N ASP A 398 8.14 -7.42 4.03
CA ASP A 398 7.00 -8.27 3.71
C ASP A 398 6.88 -9.41 4.70
N LYS A 399 7.99 -10.09 5.03
CA LYS A 399 8.03 -11.16 6.04
C LYS A 399 7.44 -10.71 7.39
N ARG A 400 7.73 -9.48 7.83
CA ARG A 400 7.28 -8.96 9.12
C ARG A 400 5.80 -8.59 9.06
N ILE A 401 5.38 -7.97 7.96
CA ILE A 401 3.98 -7.60 7.74
C ILE A 401 3.10 -8.84 7.56
N ASP A 402 3.58 -9.92 6.96
CA ASP A 402 2.85 -11.19 6.83
C ASP A 402 2.62 -11.86 8.19
N VAL A 403 3.60 -11.79 9.11
CA VAL A 403 3.40 -12.22 10.50
C VAL A 403 2.30 -11.40 11.16
N ILE A 404 2.35 -10.06 11.07
CA ILE A 404 1.31 -9.21 11.64
C ILE A 404 -0.08 -9.46 11.00
N ALA A 405 -0.14 -9.61 9.69
CA ALA A 405 -1.38 -9.89 8.95
C ALA A 405 -2.01 -11.22 9.42
N THR A 406 -1.17 -12.22 9.71
CA THR A 406 -1.60 -13.50 10.27
C THR A 406 -2.17 -13.30 11.68
N MET A 407 -1.47 -12.56 12.54
CA MET A 407 -1.94 -12.25 13.90
C MET A 407 -3.29 -11.51 13.88
N ILE A 408 -3.45 -10.47 13.06
CA ILE A 408 -4.73 -9.77 12.89
C ILE A 408 -5.83 -10.74 12.44
N SER A 409 -5.51 -11.63 11.49
CA SER A 409 -6.45 -12.63 10.99
C SER A 409 -6.90 -13.62 12.08
N MET A 410 -6.07 -13.84 13.11
CA MET A 410 -6.35 -14.68 14.26
C MET A 410 -6.87 -13.90 15.48
N ASN A 411 -7.13 -12.60 15.34
CA ASN A 411 -7.48 -11.69 16.45
C ASN A 411 -6.41 -11.64 17.57
N GLY A 412 -5.14 -11.80 17.19
CA GLY A 412 -4.01 -11.81 18.10
C GLY A 412 -3.75 -10.46 18.78
N THR A 413 -3.09 -10.55 19.93
CA THR A 413 -2.72 -9.45 20.81
C THR A 413 -1.21 -9.25 20.86
N LEU A 414 -0.77 -8.20 21.53
CA LEU A 414 0.65 -7.97 21.82
C LEU A 414 1.28 -9.12 22.63
N GLU A 415 0.52 -9.76 23.53
CA GLU A 415 1.02 -10.90 24.31
C GLU A 415 1.30 -12.11 23.41
N ASP A 416 0.39 -12.40 22.48
CA ASP A 416 0.60 -13.47 21.50
C ASP A 416 1.80 -13.17 20.58
N LEU A 417 1.97 -11.90 20.17
CA LEU A 417 3.06 -11.49 19.29
C LEU A 417 4.43 -11.54 19.99
N LYS A 418 4.48 -11.21 21.29
CA LYS A 418 5.69 -11.29 22.11
C LYS A 418 6.27 -12.70 22.09
N ASP A 419 5.43 -13.72 22.21
CA ASP A 419 5.82 -15.12 22.41
C ASP A 419 5.95 -15.95 21.12
N LEU A 420 5.82 -15.32 19.93
CA LEU A 420 6.03 -16.03 18.66
C LEU A 420 7.45 -16.57 18.52
N GLU A 421 7.56 -17.88 18.32
CA GLU A 421 8.79 -18.56 17.91
C GLU A 421 8.94 -18.50 16.39
N LEU A 422 9.84 -17.64 15.91
CA LEU A 422 10.08 -17.42 14.48
C LEU A 422 11.40 -18.05 14.04
N SER A 423 11.47 -18.44 12.77
CA SER A 423 12.69 -19.01 12.19
C SER A 423 13.84 -18.01 12.20
N TYR A 424 14.96 -18.41 12.79
CA TYR A 424 16.15 -17.58 12.95
C TYR A 424 17.39 -18.23 12.33
N SER A 425 18.09 -17.45 11.52
CA SER A 425 19.51 -17.60 11.22
C SER A 425 20.12 -16.21 11.05
N PRO A 426 21.43 -16.00 11.28
CA PRO A 426 22.04 -14.67 11.24
C PRO A 426 21.78 -13.87 9.95
N MET A 427 21.71 -14.57 8.80
CA MET A 427 21.50 -13.96 7.48
C MET A 427 20.04 -13.52 7.23
N LEU A 428 19.09 -14.02 8.02
CA LEU A 428 17.65 -13.87 7.75
C LEU A 428 16.89 -13.11 8.84
N GLY A 429 17.50 -12.88 10.01
CA GLY A 429 16.87 -12.19 11.12
C GLY A 429 17.77 -12.06 12.34
N THR A 430 17.16 -11.78 13.48
CA THR A 430 17.79 -11.65 14.80
C THR A 430 17.14 -12.64 15.78
N ALA A 431 17.82 -12.97 16.88
CA ALA A 431 17.31 -13.93 17.86
C ALA A 431 15.95 -13.52 18.47
N LYS A 432 15.72 -12.21 18.60
CA LYS A 432 14.38 -11.63 18.77
C LYS A 432 14.07 -10.90 17.48
N ASP A 433 13.07 -11.34 16.71
CA ASP A 433 12.72 -10.67 15.46
C ASP A 433 12.17 -9.26 15.75
N VAL A 434 12.15 -8.43 14.71
CA VAL A 434 11.54 -7.09 14.71
C VAL A 434 10.14 -7.11 15.32
N VAL A 435 9.32 -8.12 14.99
CA VAL A 435 7.95 -8.18 15.51
C VAL A 435 7.88 -8.52 17.00
N ASN A 436 8.76 -9.40 17.52
CA ASN A 436 8.85 -9.67 18.96
C ASN A 436 9.31 -8.41 19.70
N HIS A 437 10.28 -7.69 19.14
CA HIS A 437 10.77 -6.43 19.70
C HIS A 437 9.65 -5.38 19.75
N ALA A 438 8.88 -5.25 18.67
CA ALA A 438 7.74 -4.34 18.61
C ALA A 438 6.69 -4.64 19.68
N ALA A 439 6.39 -5.93 19.90
CA ALA A 439 5.45 -6.36 20.94
C ALA A 439 5.94 -5.99 22.35
N LEU A 440 7.22 -6.23 22.66
CA LEU A 440 7.80 -5.89 23.96
C LEU A 440 7.74 -4.38 24.24
N VAL A 441 8.12 -3.56 23.25
CA VAL A 441 8.03 -2.09 23.35
C VAL A 441 6.57 -1.66 23.53
N SER A 442 5.66 -2.21 22.73
CA SER A 442 4.23 -1.88 22.78
C SER A 442 3.59 -2.28 24.11
N LEU A 443 3.97 -3.42 24.71
CA LEU A 443 3.49 -3.83 26.04
C LEU A 443 3.97 -2.88 27.14
N ASN A 444 5.22 -2.40 27.04
CA ASN A 444 5.73 -1.42 27.99
C ASN A 444 4.93 -0.09 27.90
N LEU A 445 4.54 0.33 26.70
CA LEU A 445 3.67 1.49 26.48
C LEU A 445 2.25 1.23 26.99
N LEU A 446 1.67 0.07 26.66
CA LEU A 446 0.33 -0.33 27.08
C LEU A 446 0.17 -0.35 28.60
N HIS A 447 1.19 -0.86 29.31
CA HIS A 447 1.21 -0.94 30.77
C HIS A 447 1.67 0.36 31.44
N GLY A 448 2.08 1.38 30.67
CA GLY A 448 2.53 2.66 31.20
C GLY A 448 3.86 2.60 31.95
N TYR A 449 4.73 1.65 31.62
CA TYR A 449 6.07 1.57 32.24
C TYR A 449 6.98 2.73 31.86
N TYR A 450 6.74 3.35 30.71
CA TYR A 450 7.37 4.59 30.28
C TYR A 450 6.47 5.32 29.28
N GLN A 451 6.83 6.57 28.97
CA GLN A 451 6.11 7.41 28.02
C GLN A 451 7.00 7.76 26.82
N GLU A 452 6.36 8.00 25.68
CA GLU A 452 7.01 8.42 24.45
C GLU A 452 6.44 9.72 23.91
N VAL A 453 7.32 10.53 23.32
CA VAL A 453 6.93 11.56 22.35
C VAL A 453 7.21 11.05 20.95
N LYS A 454 6.33 11.38 20.02
CA LYS A 454 6.40 10.93 18.63
C LYS A 454 7.30 11.87 17.83
N VAL A 455 7.86 11.37 16.71
CA VAL A 455 8.77 12.18 15.86
C VAL A 455 8.12 13.49 15.38
N SER A 456 6.81 13.49 15.17
CA SER A 456 6.01 14.65 14.76
C SER A 456 5.97 15.78 15.79
N GLU A 457 6.27 15.49 17.05
CA GLU A 457 6.22 16.47 18.15
C GLU A 457 7.59 17.12 18.40
N VAL A 458 8.67 16.53 17.89
CA VAL A 458 10.05 16.90 18.22
C VAL A 458 10.39 18.32 17.78
N ARG A 459 9.94 18.76 16.61
CA ARG A 459 10.17 20.15 16.15
C ARG A 459 9.66 21.18 17.16
N SER A 460 8.44 20.98 17.69
CA SER A 460 7.88 21.88 18.69
C SER A 460 8.69 21.88 19.99
N LEU A 461 9.25 20.73 20.39
CA LEU A 461 10.13 20.64 21.56
C LEU A 461 11.42 21.42 21.36
N VAL A 462 12.04 21.33 20.17
CA VAL A 462 13.25 22.10 19.83
C VAL A 462 12.96 23.60 19.81
N GLU A 463 11.88 24.02 19.14
CA GLU A 463 11.49 25.44 19.02
C GLU A 463 11.13 26.08 20.37
N LYS A 464 10.57 25.30 21.30
CA LYS A 464 10.28 25.72 22.68
C LYS A 464 11.47 25.62 23.62
N ASN A 465 12.64 25.23 23.10
CA ASN A 465 13.86 25.03 23.87
C ASN A 465 13.68 24.07 25.05
N ALA A 466 12.97 22.95 24.83
CA ALA A 466 12.79 21.91 25.83
C ALA A 466 14.12 21.25 26.24
N PHE A 467 14.19 20.66 27.43
CA PHE A 467 15.37 19.94 27.89
C PHE A 467 15.49 18.57 27.20
N ILE A 468 16.33 18.52 26.16
CA ILE A 468 16.54 17.33 25.33
C ILE A 468 17.92 16.74 25.60
N ILE A 469 17.98 15.48 26.01
CA ILE A 469 19.22 14.71 26.18
C ILE A 469 19.48 13.88 24.93
N ASP A 470 20.67 14.04 24.37
CA ASP A 470 21.23 13.10 23.41
C ASP A 470 22.10 12.06 24.12
N ALA A 471 21.57 10.84 24.25
CA ALA A 471 22.21 9.71 24.93
C ALA A 471 23.26 8.98 24.09
N ARG A 472 23.59 9.47 22.89
CA ARG A 472 24.65 8.91 22.04
C ARG A 472 26.04 9.28 22.56
N GLU A 473 27.06 8.55 22.11
CA GLU A 473 28.44 8.89 22.42
C GLU A 473 28.87 10.17 21.66
N GLU A 474 29.90 10.85 22.17
CA GLU A 474 30.31 12.18 21.69
C GLU A 474 30.60 12.22 20.18
N GLY A 475 31.21 11.16 19.62
CA GLY A 475 31.49 11.07 18.19
C GLY A 475 30.23 11.08 17.31
N GLU A 476 29.15 10.43 17.75
CA GLU A 476 27.87 10.45 17.06
C GLU A 476 27.19 11.82 17.17
N PHE A 477 27.29 12.46 18.34
CA PHE A 477 26.75 13.80 18.58
C PHE A 477 27.42 14.86 17.70
N ARG A 478 28.76 14.83 17.62
CA ARG A 478 29.55 15.72 16.72
C ARG A 478 29.24 15.51 15.24
N SER A 479 28.74 14.33 14.85
CA SER A 479 28.35 14.02 13.47
C SER A 479 26.97 14.54 13.07
N GLY A 480 26.27 15.23 13.98
CA GLY A 480 24.95 15.81 13.81
C GLY A 480 24.05 15.49 15.01
N HIS A 481 23.35 16.49 15.54
CA HIS A 481 22.44 16.43 16.69
C HIS A 481 21.31 17.47 16.57
N LEU A 482 20.29 17.40 17.43
CA LEU A 482 19.27 18.46 17.54
C LEU A 482 19.90 19.74 18.09
N ILE A 483 19.53 20.91 17.56
CA ILE A 483 20.24 22.18 17.83
C ILE A 483 20.32 22.54 19.33
N ASN A 484 19.31 22.17 20.12
CA ASN A 484 19.25 22.45 21.56
C ASN A 484 19.49 21.22 22.44
N ALA A 485 19.94 20.08 21.88
CA ALA A 485 20.18 18.88 22.67
C ALA A 485 21.50 18.95 23.44
N ILE A 486 21.48 18.45 24.67
CA ILE A 486 22.64 18.32 25.56
C ILE A 486 23.17 16.90 25.46
N ASN A 487 24.46 16.73 25.15
CA ASN A 487 25.05 15.41 25.07
C ASN A 487 25.41 14.88 26.47
N ILE A 488 24.67 13.86 26.90
CA ILE A 488 24.95 13.09 28.11
C ILE A 488 24.95 11.61 27.68
N PRO A 489 26.11 11.05 27.31
CA PRO A 489 26.19 9.67 26.84
C PRO A 489 25.63 8.67 27.85
N LEU A 490 24.99 7.60 27.36
CA LEU A 490 24.47 6.52 28.23
C LEU A 490 25.59 5.87 29.08
N SER A 491 26.83 5.89 28.61
CA SER A 491 28.01 5.42 29.32
C SER A 491 28.37 6.28 30.55
N GLU A 492 27.99 7.57 30.55
CA GLU A 492 28.44 8.57 31.53
C GLU A 492 27.31 9.12 32.41
N PHE A 493 26.03 9.01 32.01
CA PHE A 493 24.95 9.76 32.66
C PHE A 493 24.81 9.52 34.17
N ARG A 494 25.22 8.34 34.67
CA ARG A 494 25.13 8.00 36.10
C ARG A 494 26.07 8.83 36.96
N THR A 495 27.18 9.32 36.41
CA THR A 495 28.12 10.21 37.11
C THR A 495 27.85 11.69 36.85
N ARG A 496 26.86 12.00 35.99
CA ARG A 496 26.48 13.35 35.54
C ARG A 496 25.01 13.66 35.87
N LEU A 497 24.47 13.03 36.92
CA LEU A 497 23.06 13.19 37.33
C LEU A 497 22.74 14.61 37.81
N ASP A 498 23.74 15.33 38.31
CA ASP A 498 23.66 16.74 38.72
C ASP A 498 23.39 17.70 37.55
N GLU A 499 23.67 17.28 36.31
CA GLU A 499 23.35 18.04 35.09
C GLU A 499 21.90 17.86 34.63
N ILE A 500 21.17 16.88 35.18
CA ILE A 500 19.81 16.53 34.73
C ILE A 500 18.77 17.09 35.72
N PRO A 501 17.92 18.05 35.30
CA PRO A 501 16.97 18.72 36.18
C PRO A 501 15.85 17.77 36.62
N LYS A 502 15.37 17.91 37.86
CA LYS A 502 14.27 17.10 38.41
C LYS A 502 12.90 17.77 38.31
N THR A 503 12.86 19.05 37.95
CA THR A 503 11.67 19.92 38.06
C THR A 503 11.01 20.23 36.72
N GLU A 504 11.55 19.73 35.61
CA GLU A 504 11.04 19.95 34.26
C GLU A 504 11.02 18.65 33.45
N PRO A 505 10.19 18.57 32.40
CA PRO A 505 10.15 17.39 31.53
C PRO A 505 11.49 17.15 30.81
N ILE A 506 11.96 15.91 30.86
CA ILE A 506 13.20 15.45 30.20
C ILE A 506 12.83 14.61 28.98
N TYR A 507 13.37 14.96 27.82
CA TYR A 507 13.19 14.20 26.59
C TYR A 507 14.50 13.56 26.18
N VAL A 508 14.55 12.23 26.08
CA VAL A 508 15.78 11.49 25.77
C VAL A 508 15.67 10.85 24.39
N HIS A 509 16.67 11.08 23.54
CA HIS A 509 16.83 10.32 22.31
C HIS A 509 18.21 9.67 22.23
N CYS A 510 18.34 8.66 21.38
CA CYS A 510 19.65 8.17 20.98
C CYS A 510 19.74 8.11 19.44
N ARG A 511 20.31 7.06 18.87
CA ARG A 511 20.29 6.82 17.41
C ARG A 511 18.92 6.34 16.93
N SER A 512 18.37 5.31 17.59
CA SER A 512 17.19 4.55 17.11
C SER A 512 16.18 4.16 18.20
N GLY A 513 16.38 4.59 19.45
CA GLY A 513 15.42 4.42 20.57
C GLY A 513 15.89 3.52 21.72
N GLN A 514 16.77 2.54 21.47
CA GLN A 514 17.09 1.54 22.50
C GLN A 514 17.93 2.09 23.68
N ARG A 515 18.98 2.86 23.38
CA ARG A 515 19.84 3.44 24.45
C ARG A 515 19.09 4.49 25.26
N SER A 516 18.25 5.29 24.60
CA SER A 516 17.42 6.29 25.27
C SER A 516 16.37 5.64 26.15
N TYR A 517 15.69 4.58 25.70
CA TYR A 517 14.81 3.76 26.55
C TYR A 517 15.53 3.29 27.83
N ASN A 518 16.75 2.76 27.72
CA ASN A 518 17.52 2.33 28.90
C ASN A 518 17.81 3.48 29.87
N MET A 519 18.12 4.68 29.36
CA MET A 519 18.33 5.87 30.18
C MET A 519 17.02 6.33 30.84
N VAL A 520 15.91 6.39 30.09
CA VAL A 520 14.59 6.76 30.59
C VAL A 520 14.19 5.86 31.76
N MET A 521 14.28 4.54 31.57
CA MET A 521 13.97 3.59 32.64
C MET A 521 14.88 3.76 33.85
N ALA A 522 16.17 4.04 33.65
CA ALA A 522 17.08 4.29 34.77
C ALA A 522 16.75 5.58 35.53
N LEU A 523 16.44 6.67 34.81
CA LEU A 523 16.04 7.94 35.42
C LEU A 523 14.74 7.80 36.21
N LEU A 524 13.74 7.10 35.67
CA LEU A 524 12.48 6.81 36.39
C LEU A 524 12.76 6.09 37.73
N HIS A 525 13.63 5.07 37.74
CA HIS A 525 14.01 4.37 38.98
C HIS A 525 14.86 5.22 39.94
N LEU A 526 15.53 6.26 39.44
CA LEU A 526 16.27 7.24 40.26
C LEU A 526 15.38 8.38 40.79
N GLY A 527 14.06 8.28 40.58
CA GLY A 527 13.06 9.20 41.12
C GLY A 527 12.75 10.41 40.24
N TYR A 528 13.17 10.41 38.97
CA TYR A 528 12.64 11.37 37.99
C TYR A 528 11.22 10.93 37.59
N GLN A 529 10.32 11.88 37.37
CA GLN A 529 8.90 11.59 37.10
C GLN A 529 8.52 11.86 35.64
N ASP A 530 8.92 13.00 35.10
CA ASP A 530 8.55 13.46 33.75
C ASP A 530 9.66 13.15 32.74
N VAL A 531 9.89 11.87 32.45
CA VAL A 531 10.93 11.41 31.52
C VAL A 531 10.33 10.70 30.32
N TYR A 532 10.61 11.23 29.12
CA TYR A 532 10.04 10.77 27.87
C TYR A 532 11.11 10.23 26.94
N ASN A 533 10.86 9.08 26.33
CA ASN A 533 11.68 8.59 25.22
C ASN A 533 11.19 9.21 23.90
N ILE A 534 12.09 9.66 23.04
CA ILE A 534 11.71 10.10 21.69
C ILE A 534 11.68 8.88 20.76
N ALA A 535 10.47 8.50 20.32
CA ALA A 535 10.25 7.37 19.42
C ALA A 535 10.99 7.57 18.09
N GLY A 536 11.58 6.51 17.53
CA GLY A 536 12.46 6.59 16.35
C GLY A 536 13.81 7.31 16.58
N SER A 537 13.92 8.15 17.61
CA SER A 537 15.14 8.88 18.00
C SER A 537 15.77 9.65 16.82
N TYR A 538 17.08 9.91 16.84
CA TYR A 538 17.72 10.77 15.85
C TYR A 538 17.49 10.29 14.41
N LEU A 539 17.63 8.99 14.11
CA LEU A 539 17.41 8.48 12.76
C LEU A 539 15.96 8.71 12.27
N GLY A 540 14.96 8.44 13.13
CA GLY A 540 13.56 8.70 12.81
C GLY A 540 13.27 10.20 12.58
N ILE A 541 13.81 11.07 13.44
CA ILE A 541 13.66 12.54 13.29
C ILE A 541 14.28 13.02 11.97
N ASN A 542 15.47 12.54 11.63
CA ASN A 542 16.15 12.93 10.40
C ASN A 542 15.31 12.59 9.17
N LEU A 543 14.71 11.39 9.13
CA LEU A 543 13.85 10.98 8.02
C LEU A 543 12.52 11.75 7.98
N TYR A 544 11.96 12.07 9.15
CA TYR A 544 10.73 12.84 9.26
C TYR A 544 10.89 14.29 8.79
N GLU A 545 12.00 14.93 9.13
CA GLU A 545 12.22 16.35 8.87
C GLU A 545 12.83 16.62 7.48
N TYR A 546 13.75 15.77 7.01
CA TYR A 546 14.63 16.06 5.88
C TYR A 546 13.89 16.48 4.60
N PHE A 547 12.97 15.65 4.12
CA PHE A 547 12.30 15.93 2.86
C PHE A 547 11.50 17.23 2.95
N THR A 548 10.75 17.43 4.02
CA THR A 548 9.95 18.64 4.22
C THR A 548 10.83 19.89 4.32
N ASP A 549 11.99 19.81 4.97
CA ASP A 549 12.97 20.90 5.04
C ASP A 549 13.51 21.28 3.65
N GLN A 550 13.94 20.27 2.87
CA GLN A 550 14.42 20.51 1.51
C GLN A 550 13.32 21.06 0.60
N HIS A 551 12.08 20.58 0.76
CA HIS A 551 10.96 20.93 -0.10
C HIS A 551 10.39 22.32 0.20
N THR A 552 10.29 22.69 1.47
CA THR A 552 9.66 23.95 1.91
C THR A 552 10.66 25.07 2.17
N GLY A 553 11.95 24.75 2.29
CA GLY A 553 12.99 25.70 2.65
C GLY A 553 12.93 26.15 4.11
N ARG A 554 12.23 25.43 4.98
CA ARG A 554 12.21 25.72 6.43
C ARG A 554 13.55 25.36 7.08
N GLU A 555 13.93 26.11 8.10
CA GLU A 555 15.18 25.90 8.84
C GLU A 555 15.20 24.52 9.55
N PRO A 556 16.30 23.76 9.42
CA PRO A 556 16.46 22.50 10.13
C PRO A 556 16.53 22.64 11.65
N ILE A 557 15.94 21.67 12.36
CA ILE A 557 16.09 21.51 13.82
C ILE A 557 17.31 20.69 14.23
N VAL A 558 18.10 20.24 13.25
CA VAL A 558 19.33 19.47 13.43
C VAL A 558 20.53 20.25 12.89
N THR A 559 21.68 20.10 13.53
CA THR A 559 22.95 20.68 13.07
C THR A 559 23.43 20.03 11.77
N LYS A 560 23.11 18.74 11.55
CA LYS A 560 23.41 18.03 10.32
C LYS A 560 22.55 16.78 10.15
N TYR A 561 21.96 16.62 8.96
CA TYR A 561 21.28 15.39 8.60
C TYR A 561 22.23 14.18 8.54
N ASN A 562 21.89 13.08 9.21
CA ASN A 562 22.69 11.84 9.24
C ASN A 562 21.81 10.58 9.23
N PHE A 563 21.83 9.88 8.10
CA PHE A 563 21.04 8.67 7.82
C PHE A 563 21.83 7.35 7.96
N LYS A 564 23.12 7.39 8.31
CA LYS A 564 24.01 6.20 8.35
C LYS A 564 24.14 5.54 9.72
#